data_AF-A0A496XU51-F1
#
_entry.id   AF-A0A496XU51-F1
#
_cell.length_a   1.000
_cell.length_b   1.000
_cell.length_c   1.000
_cell.angle_alpha   90.00
_cell.angle_beta   90.00
_cell.angle_gamma   90.00
#
_symmetry.space_group_name_H-M   'P 1'
#
loop_
_entity.id
_entity.type
_entity.pdbx_description
1 polymer ?
#
loop_
_entity_poly.entity_id
_entity_poly.type
_entity_poly.pdbx_seq_one_letter_code
_entity_poly.pdbx_strand_id
1 'polypeptide(L)'
;MKKFLVILIFFGSSAWANSLLECLGKEELNIHQNKVVGPIYTLNRHFVNKFASFSNISIKKKYVTKICHDKDFSPSVALLKTILLEGKKIYFLSKDQFKRAEEVATIESFLNHIPHTFFSYLASLQNVAATPDCLEKNVKHLKEFIDNIFYLESEFSAREIFEKREKIQETFEDLKSLDTIWAKCKKEASAKKVKK
;
A
#
# COMPACT_ATOMS: atom_id res chain seq x y z
N MET A 1 -16.92 49.82 -33.24
CA MET A 1 -15.60 49.18 -33.02
C MET A 1 -15.38 49.04 -31.53
N LYS A 2 -15.35 47.82 -31.00
CA LYS A 2 -14.83 47.40 -29.68
C LYS A 2 -15.27 45.95 -29.43
N LYS A 3 -14.74 45.04 -30.23
CA LYS A 3 -14.68 43.61 -29.91
C LYS A 3 -13.20 43.31 -29.66
N PHE A 4 -12.76 43.58 -28.45
CA PHE A 4 -11.42 43.21 -28.03
C PHE A 4 -11.49 42.65 -26.60
N LEU A 5 -11.13 41.37 -26.53
CA LEU A 5 -10.23 40.83 -25.52
C LEU A 5 -10.81 40.51 -24.13
N VAL A 6 -11.35 39.30 -24.01
CA VAL A 6 -11.18 38.48 -22.80
C VAL A 6 -10.84 37.05 -23.26
N ILE A 7 -9.63 36.88 -23.79
CA ILE A 7 -8.96 35.58 -23.92
C ILE A 7 -7.73 35.67 -23.03
N LEU A 8 -7.91 35.44 -21.73
CA LEU A 8 -6.79 35.25 -20.81
C LEU A 8 -7.30 34.50 -19.58
N ILE A 9 -6.49 33.53 -19.13
CA ILE A 9 -6.64 32.63 -17.98
C ILE A 9 -7.18 31.23 -18.34
N PHE A 10 -6.43 30.51 -19.18
CA PHE A 10 -6.31 29.05 -19.09
C PHE A 10 -4.83 28.61 -19.27
N PHE A 11 -3.89 29.43 -18.83
CA PHE A 11 -2.57 28.91 -18.44
C PHE A 11 -2.71 28.31 -17.05
N GLY A 12 -3.47 27.22 -16.96
CA GLY A 12 -3.42 26.34 -15.82
C GLY A 12 -1.97 25.89 -15.71
N SER A 13 -1.33 26.21 -14.59
CA SER A 13 -0.03 25.64 -14.25
C SER A 13 -0.19 24.13 -14.38
N SER A 14 0.50 23.51 -15.33
CA SER A 14 0.71 22.06 -15.29
C SER A 14 1.54 21.82 -14.05
N ALA A 15 0.88 21.71 -12.89
CA ALA A 15 1.48 21.14 -11.72
C ALA A 15 1.94 19.76 -12.18
N TRP A 16 3.24 19.53 -12.16
CA TRP A 16 3.81 18.22 -12.44
C TRP A 16 3.32 17.32 -11.31
N ALA A 17 2.13 16.75 -11.49
CA ALA A 17 1.53 15.87 -10.52
C ALA A 17 2.49 14.72 -10.29
N ASN A 18 2.74 14.40 -9.01
CA ASN A 18 3.53 13.25 -8.62
C ASN A 18 2.90 12.02 -9.29
N SER A 19 3.62 11.37 -10.21
CA SER A 19 3.10 10.29 -11.04
C SER A 19 2.60 9.09 -10.23
N LEU A 20 3.07 8.95 -8.99
CA LEU A 20 2.50 8.00 -8.03
C LEU A 20 1.09 8.41 -7.57
N LEU A 21 0.90 9.67 -7.17
CA LEU A 21 -0.41 10.17 -6.73
C LEU A 21 -1.44 10.09 -7.85
N GLU A 22 -1.04 10.32 -9.10
CA GLU A 22 -1.92 10.13 -10.24
C GLU A 22 -2.41 8.67 -10.32
N CYS A 23 -1.50 7.68 -10.16
CA CYS A 23 -1.90 6.29 -10.26
C CYS A 23 -2.69 5.79 -9.05
N LEU A 24 -2.36 6.26 -7.84
CA LEU A 24 -3.17 6.01 -6.64
C LEU A 24 -4.55 6.68 -6.75
N GLY A 25 -4.64 7.86 -7.34
CA GLY A 25 -5.92 8.55 -7.58
C GLY A 25 -6.79 7.84 -8.62
N LYS A 26 -6.18 7.24 -9.66
CA LYS A 26 -6.90 6.37 -10.61
C LYS A 26 -7.43 5.10 -9.93
N GLU A 27 -6.64 4.50 -9.02
CA GLU A 27 -7.10 3.38 -8.20
C GLU A 27 -8.28 3.80 -7.30
N GLU A 28 -8.21 4.94 -6.62
CA GLU A 28 -9.29 5.47 -5.78
C GLU A 28 -10.57 5.73 -6.60
N LEU A 29 -10.44 6.32 -7.79
CA LEU A 29 -11.58 6.52 -8.71
C LEU A 29 -12.23 5.18 -9.09
N ASN A 30 -11.41 4.19 -9.44
CA ASN A 30 -11.90 2.85 -9.78
C ASN A 30 -12.59 2.16 -8.59
N ILE A 31 -12.02 2.29 -7.39
CA ILE A 31 -12.61 1.79 -6.14
C ILE A 31 -13.99 2.42 -5.92
N HIS A 32 -14.10 3.74 -6.05
CA HIS A 32 -15.36 4.46 -5.89
C HIS A 32 -16.41 4.06 -6.94
N GLN A 33 -16.04 4.02 -8.22
CA GLN A 33 -16.96 3.67 -9.31
C GLN A 33 -17.54 2.26 -9.15
N ASN A 34 -16.70 1.31 -8.72
CA ASN A 34 -17.09 -0.08 -8.51
C ASN A 34 -17.62 -0.37 -7.10
N LYS A 35 -17.74 0.65 -6.24
CA LYS A 35 -18.17 0.52 -4.84
C LYS A 35 -17.39 -0.54 -4.07
N VAL A 36 -16.09 -0.68 -4.37
CA VAL A 36 -15.22 -1.61 -3.66
C VAL A 36 -15.03 -1.08 -2.24
N VAL A 37 -15.26 -1.93 -1.26
CA VAL A 37 -15.05 -1.63 0.17
C VAL A 37 -14.05 -2.62 0.75
N GLY A 38 -13.45 -2.27 1.89
CA GLY A 38 -12.59 -3.18 2.63
C GLY A 38 -11.09 -2.89 2.48
N PRO A 39 -10.22 -3.92 2.54
CA PRO A 39 -8.79 -3.74 2.79
C PRO A 39 -8.07 -2.85 1.76
N ILE A 40 -8.37 -3.02 0.48
CA ILE A 40 -7.74 -2.25 -0.62
C ILE A 40 -8.17 -0.77 -0.55
N TYR A 41 -9.45 -0.50 -0.27
CA TYR A 41 -9.96 0.86 -0.11
C TYR A 41 -9.25 1.59 1.03
N THR A 42 -9.17 0.96 2.21
CA THR A 42 -8.49 1.54 3.38
C THR A 42 -7.00 1.79 3.08
N LEU A 43 -6.34 0.84 2.41
CA LEU A 43 -4.92 0.95 2.07
C LEU A 43 -4.65 2.07 1.04
N ASN A 44 -5.45 2.16 -0.02
CA ASN A 44 -5.32 3.23 -1.01
C ASN A 44 -5.50 4.60 -0.35
N ARG A 45 -6.58 4.80 0.41
CA ARG A 45 -6.86 6.06 1.08
C ARG A 45 -5.76 6.45 2.06
N HIS A 46 -5.18 5.49 2.77
CA HIS A 46 -4.00 5.72 3.60
C HIS A 46 -2.83 6.30 2.77
N PHE A 47 -2.47 5.66 1.65
CA PHE A 47 -1.36 6.14 0.82
C PHE A 47 -1.64 7.44 0.10
N VAL A 48 -2.86 7.65 -0.42
CA VAL A 48 -3.24 8.93 -1.05
C VAL A 48 -3.05 10.06 -0.05
N ASN A 49 -3.59 9.93 1.16
CA ASN A 49 -3.45 10.95 2.20
C ASN A 49 -1.97 11.19 2.57
N LYS A 50 -1.20 10.11 2.72
CA LYS A 50 0.20 10.22 3.12
C LYS A 50 1.05 10.90 2.04
N PHE A 51 0.93 10.48 0.79
CA PHE A 51 1.72 11.06 -0.30
C PHE A 51 1.23 12.44 -0.72
N ALA A 52 -0.05 12.78 -0.53
CA ALA A 52 -0.55 14.14 -0.71
C ALA A 52 0.02 15.12 0.34
N SER A 53 0.34 14.61 1.54
CA SER A 53 0.97 15.41 2.61
C SER A 53 2.47 15.64 2.42
N PHE A 54 3.12 14.87 1.54
CA PHE A 54 4.55 15.03 1.28
C PHE A 54 4.79 16.20 0.34
N SER A 55 5.45 17.26 0.84
CA SER A 55 5.81 18.43 0.04
C SER A 55 6.94 18.14 -0.96
N ASN A 56 7.96 17.38 -0.55
CA ASN A 56 9.21 17.21 -1.31
C ASN A 56 9.71 15.76 -1.46
N ILE A 57 8.92 14.76 -1.04
CA ILE A 57 9.32 13.35 -1.20
C ILE A 57 8.86 12.82 -2.56
N SER A 58 9.80 12.33 -3.35
CA SER A 58 9.54 11.72 -4.66
C SER A 58 10.05 10.28 -4.71
N ILE A 59 9.27 9.39 -5.32
CA ILE A 59 9.71 8.02 -5.64
C ILE A 59 10.43 8.02 -6.99
N LYS A 60 11.52 7.26 -7.11
CA LYS A 60 12.26 7.11 -8.37
C LYS A 60 11.33 6.50 -9.44
N LYS A 61 11.38 7.05 -10.66
CA LYS A 61 10.52 6.67 -11.79
C LYS A 61 10.44 5.15 -12.03
N LYS A 62 11.56 4.42 -11.91
CA LYS A 62 11.58 2.96 -12.09
C LYS A 62 10.63 2.21 -11.13
N TYR A 63 10.50 2.69 -9.89
CA TYR A 63 9.61 2.08 -8.91
C TYR A 63 8.17 2.53 -9.15
N VAL A 64 7.94 3.79 -9.51
CA VAL A 64 6.58 4.26 -9.89
C VAL A 64 6.03 3.42 -11.05
N THR A 65 6.81 3.21 -12.11
CA THR A 65 6.38 2.37 -13.25
C THR A 65 6.07 0.94 -12.80
N LYS A 66 6.91 0.34 -11.94
CA LYS A 66 6.70 -1.00 -11.39
C LYS A 66 5.41 -1.07 -10.57
N ILE A 67 5.14 -0.08 -9.72
CA ILE A 67 3.97 -0.03 -8.83
C ILE A 67 2.68 0.17 -9.63
N CYS A 68 2.64 1.16 -10.52
CA CYS A 68 1.40 1.54 -11.20
C CYS A 68 1.02 0.59 -12.35
N HIS A 69 1.92 -0.31 -12.79
CA HIS A 69 1.67 -1.30 -13.84
C HIS A 69 1.91 -2.73 -13.35
N ASP A 70 1.87 -2.96 -12.04
CA ASP A 70 1.91 -4.31 -11.47
C ASP A 70 0.67 -5.08 -11.97
N LYS A 71 0.87 -6.33 -12.38
CA LYS A 71 -0.20 -7.19 -12.93
C LYS A 71 -0.89 -8.01 -11.85
N ASP A 72 -0.20 -8.24 -10.75
CA ASP A 72 -0.63 -9.12 -9.68
C ASP A 72 -1.36 -8.33 -8.58
N PHE A 73 -1.04 -7.03 -8.44
CA PHE A 73 -1.56 -6.19 -7.37
C PHE A 73 -2.11 -4.85 -7.84
N SER A 74 -3.09 -4.34 -7.09
CA SER A 74 -3.51 -2.96 -7.24
C SER A 74 -2.38 -2.00 -6.83
N PRO A 75 -2.36 -0.74 -7.33
CA PRO A 75 -1.25 0.18 -7.08
C PRO A 75 -0.90 0.37 -5.59
N SER A 76 -1.90 0.47 -4.71
CA SER A 76 -1.69 0.61 -3.26
C SER A 76 -1.03 -0.63 -2.65
N VAL A 77 -1.43 -1.84 -3.04
CA VAL A 77 -0.84 -3.10 -2.56
C VAL A 77 0.57 -3.28 -3.12
N ALA A 78 0.78 -2.96 -4.40
CA ALA A 78 2.10 -2.98 -5.05
C ALA A 78 3.06 -1.97 -4.40
N LEU A 79 2.56 -0.79 -4.02
CA LEU A 79 3.32 0.23 -3.28
C LEU A 79 3.74 -0.29 -1.91
N LEU A 80 2.82 -0.86 -1.13
CA LEU A 80 3.13 -1.46 0.18
C LEU A 80 4.22 -2.54 0.06
N LYS A 81 4.05 -3.50 -0.85
CA LYS A 81 5.05 -4.55 -1.16
C LYS A 81 6.41 -3.92 -1.50
N THR A 82 6.41 -2.91 -2.36
CA THR A 82 7.64 -2.26 -2.82
C THR A 82 8.34 -1.52 -1.68
N ILE A 83 7.61 -0.81 -0.82
CA ILE A 83 8.19 -0.13 0.34
C ILE A 83 8.78 -1.14 1.33
N LEU A 84 8.08 -2.23 1.64
CA LEU A 84 8.57 -3.27 2.56
C LEU A 84 9.84 -3.96 2.05
N LEU A 85 9.95 -4.21 0.75
CA LEU A 85 11.10 -4.93 0.17
C LEU A 85 12.31 -4.05 -0.14
N GLU A 86 12.09 -2.77 -0.47
CA GLU A 86 13.13 -1.86 -0.96
C GLU A 86 13.45 -0.72 0.03
N GLY A 87 12.54 -0.43 0.96
CA GLY A 87 12.70 0.59 1.99
C GLY A 87 13.08 1.96 1.43
N LYS A 88 14.14 2.57 2.00
CA LYS A 88 14.64 3.89 1.60
C LYS A 88 15.08 3.95 0.13
N LYS A 89 15.40 2.81 -0.50
CA LYS A 89 15.97 2.78 -1.87
C LYS A 89 15.02 3.32 -2.92
N ILE A 90 13.72 3.35 -2.65
CA ILE A 90 12.71 3.79 -3.62
C ILE A 90 12.66 5.30 -3.80
N TYR A 91 13.11 6.07 -2.81
CA TYR A 91 13.00 7.52 -2.80
C TYR A 91 14.19 8.19 -3.50
N PHE A 92 13.91 9.34 -4.11
CA PHE A 92 14.94 10.29 -4.53
C PHE A 92 15.31 11.17 -3.32
N LEU A 93 16.59 11.39 -3.12
CA LEU A 93 17.11 12.29 -2.10
C LEU A 93 17.82 13.45 -2.79
N SER A 94 17.55 14.65 -2.33
CA SER A 94 18.21 15.87 -2.77
C SER A 94 19.73 15.78 -2.60
N LYS A 95 20.44 16.50 -3.47
CA LYS A 95 21.89 16.71 -3.33
C LYS A 95 22.21 17.82 -2.32
N ASP A 96 21.25 18.73 -2.09
CA ASP A 96 21.36 19.76 -1.06
C ASP A 96 21.34 19.13 0.33
N GLN A 97 22.35 19.43 1.15
CA GLN A 97 22.55 18.73 2.42
C GLN A 97 21.42 18.99 3.43
N PHE A 98 20.91 20.22 3.48
CA PHE A 98 19.86 20.60 4.44
C PHE A 98 18.53 19.95 4.06
N LYS A 99 18.12 20.07 2.79
CA LYS A 99 16.92 19.40 2.27
C LYS A 99 17.02 17.88 2.38
N ARG A 100 18.21 17.32 2.12
CA ARG A 100 18.43 15.87 2.26
C ARG A 100 18.22 15.40 3.69
N ALA A 101 18.67 16.14 4.69
CA ALA A 101 18.47 15.77 6.09
C ALA A 101 16.98 15.73 6.46
N GLU A 102 16.23 16.75 6.04
CA GLU A 102 14.77 16.83 6.21
C GLU A 102 14.03 15.69 5.49
N GLU A 103 14.38 15.41 4.23
CA GLU A 103 13.81 14.32 3.44
C GLU A 103 14.10 12.96 4.09
N VAL A 104 15.33 12.72 4.54
CA VAL A 104 15.71 11.47 5.21
C VAL A 104 14.92 11.28 6.49
N ALA A 105 14.81 12.31 7.34
CA ALA A 105 14.04 12.23 8.58
C ALA A 105 12.55 11.95 8.30
N THR A 106 11.97 12.60 7.29
CA THR A 106 10.57 12.40 6.90
C THR A 106 10.34 11.00 6.35
N ILE A 107 11.24 10.50 5.48
CA ILE A 107 11.19 9.14 4.94
C ILE A 107 11.35 8.11 6.06
N GLU A 108 12.29 8.31 6.99
CA GLU A 108 12.48 7.42 8.13
C GLU A 108 11.25 7.36 9.02
N SER A 109 10.69 8.52 9.37
CA SER A 109 9.43 8.60 10.10
C SER A 109 8.33 7.82 9.39
N PHE A 110 8.18 8.01 8.08
CA PHE A 110 7.19 7.25 7.31
C PHE A 110 7.45 5.74 7.32
N LEU A 111 8.68 5.32 7.08
CA LEU A 111 9.06 3.89 7.06
C LEU A 111 8.80 3.22 8.41
N ASN A 112 8.88 3.93 9.53
CA ASN A 112 8.54 3.38 10.85
C ASN A 112 7.07 2.99 10.98
N HIS A 113 6.18 3.65 10.22
CA HIS A 113 4.74 3.38 10.24
C HIS A 113 4.33 2.30 9.22
N ILE A 114 5.21 1.94 8.27
CA ILE A 114 4.91 0.95 7.24
C ILE A 114 4.64 -0.45 7.80
N PRO A 115 5.40 -0.97 8.78
CA PRO A 115 5.08 -2.25 9.40
C PRO A 115 3.66 -2.29 9.95
N HIS A 116 3.24 -1.25 10.68
CA HIS A 116 1.88 -1.14 11.19
C HIS A 116 0.84 -1.09 10.06
N THR A 117 1.14 -0.40 8.96
CA THR A 117 0.29 -0.34 7.78
C THR A 117 0.13 -1.72 7.13
N PHE A 118 1.22 -2.48 7.03
CA PHE A 118 1.22 -3.85 6.53
C PHE A 118 0.38 -4.77 7.40
N PHE A 119 0.59 -4.71 8.71
CA PHE A 119 -0.15 -5.46 9.70
C PHE A 119 -1.64 -5.14 9.70
N SER A 120 -2.00 -3.85 9.64
CA SER A 120 -3.39 -3.41 9.52
C SER A 120 -4.04 -3.93 8.23
N TYR A 121 -3.29 -3.96 7.13
CA TYR A 121 -3.76 -4.53 5.87
C TYR A 121 -4.02 -6.05 6.00
N LEU A 122 -3.07 -6.81 6.56
CA LEU A 122 -3.23 -8.25 6.80
C LEU A 122 -4.42 -8.56 7.73
N ALA A 123 -4.56 -7.82 8.83
CA ALA A 123 -5.70 -7.97 9.74
C ALA A 123 -7.02 -7.66 9.05
N SER A 124 -7.06 -6.64 8.19
CA SER A 124 -8.25 -6.30 7.40
C SER A 124 -8.60 -7.41 6.41
N LEU A 125 -7.61 -8.05 5.77
CA LEU A 125 -7.83 -9.22 4.92
C LEU A 125 -8.41 -10.41 5.72
N GLN A 126 -7.90 -10.65 6.92
CA GLN A 126 -8.40 -11.71 7.80
C GLN A 126 -9.84 -11.46 8.27
N ASN A 127 -10.21 -10.20 8.52
CA ASN A 127 -11.56 -9.81 8.94
C ASN A 127 -12.63 -10.01 7.86
N VAL A 128 -12.25 -9.99 6.58
CA VAL A 128 -13.18 -10.26 5.47
C VAL A 128 -13.22 -11.75 5.08
N ALA A 129 -12.37 -12.58 5.67
CA ALA A 129 -12.34 -14.02 5.40
C ALA A 129 -13.58 -14.72 5.96
N ALA A 130 -13.97 -15.84 5.34
CA ALA A 130 -15.16 -16.60 5.74
C ALA A 130 -15.02 -17.28 7.12
N THR A 131 -13.78 -17.54 7.57
CA THR A 131 -13.49 -18.04 8.93
C THR A 131 -12.25 -17.34 9.49
N PRO A 132 -12.14 -17.20 10.84
CA PRO A 132 -11.02 -16.50 11.49
C PRO A 132 -9.65 -17.12 11.22
N ASP A 133 -9.59 -18.40 10.84
CA ASP A 133 -8.35 -19.15 10.62
C ASP A 133 -8.03 -19.36 9.13
N CYS A 134 -8.84 -18.81 8.21
CA CYS A 134 -8.70 -19.22 6.81
C CYS A 134 -7.44 -18.66 6.13
N LEU A 135 -7.20 -17.35 6.24
CA LEU A 135 -6.06 -16.76 5.55
C LEU A 135 -4.76 -17.29 6.17
N GLU A 136 -4.70 -17.44 7.50
CA GLU A 136 -3.55 -18.04 8.21
C GLU A 136 -3.16 -19.43 7.69
N LYS A 137 -4.12 -20.24 7.23
CA LYS A 137 -3.84 -21.59 6.69
C LYS A 137 -3.33 -21.60 5.26
N ASN A 138 -3.55 -20.53 4.51
CA ASN A 138 -3.27 -20.48 3.08
C ASN A 138 -2.19 -19.46 2.72
N VAL A 139 -1.80 -18.57 3.64
CA VAL A 139 -0.75 -17.58 3.45
C VAL A 139 0.38 -17.86 4.42
N LYS A 140 1.56 -18.15 3.87
CA LYS A 140 2.78 -18.40 4.64
C LYS A 140 3.15 -17.18 5.47
N HIS A 141 3.68 -17.46 6.66
CA HIS A 141 4.12 -16.47 7.65
C HIS A 141 3.04 -15.53 8.17
N LEU A 142 1.80 -15.60 7.68
CA LEU A 142 0.74 -14.71 8.12
C LEU A 142 0.49 -14.84 9.63
N LYS A 143 0.42 -16.08 10.13
CA LYS A 143 0.28 -16.32 11.57
C LYS A 143 1.44 -15.69 12.35
N GLU A 144 2.68 -15.90 11.92
CA GLU A 144 3.84 -15.27 12.55
C GLU A 144 3.70 -13.73 12.54
N PHE A 145 3.27 -13.14 11.42
CA PHE A 145 3.08 -11.70 11.34
C PHE A 145 1.94 -11.21 12.24
N ILE A 146 0.79 -11.89 12.28
CA ILE A 146 -0.35 -11.52 13.15
C ILE A 146 0.00 -11.69 14.62
N ASP A 147 0.62 -12.81 15.01
CA ASP A 147 1.04 -13.05 16.38
C ASP A 147 2.00 -11.94 16.82
N ASN A 148 2.96 -11.57 15.96
CA ASN A 148 3.85 -10.46 16.24
C ASN A 148 3.07 -9.14 16.48
N ILE A 149 2.00 -8.80 15.74
CA ILE A 149 1.22 -7.58 15.99
C ILE A 149 0.82 -7.44 17.47
N PHE A 150 0.39 -8.53 18.11
CA PHE A 150 -0.04 -8.53 19.50
C PHE A 150 1.12 -8.40 20.50
N TYR A 151 2.34 -8.78 20.11
CA TYR A 151 3.54 -8.68 20.95
C TYR A 151 4.36 -7.40 20.69
N LEU A 152 4.22 -6.78 19.52
CA LEU A 152 5.01 -5.64 19.06
C LEU A 152 4.45 -4.28 19.55
N GLU A 153 3.90 -4.18 20.77
CA GLU A 153 3.47 -2.91 21.38
C GLU A 153 4.61 -1.87 21.54
N SER A 154 5.85 -2.20 21.14
CA SER A 154 6.99 -1.28 21.07
C SER A 154 7.45 -1.03 19.61
N GLU A 155 7.61 0.24 19.22
CA GLU A 155 8.01 0.67 17.86
C GLU A 155 9.33 0.04 17.37
N PHE A 156 10.21 -0.37 18.29
CA PHE A 156 11.53 -0.93 17.95
C PHE A 156 11.42 -2.26 17.20
N SER A 157 10.44 -3.06 17.61
CA SER A 157 10.23 -4.43 17.13
C SER A 157 9.54 -4.47 15.76
N ALA A 158 8.79 -3.42 15.41
CA ALA A 158 8.14 -3.27 14.11
C ALA A 158 9.14 -3.09 12.96
N ARG A 159 10.32 -2.49 13.21
CA ARG A 159 11.35 -2.28 12.18
C ARG A 159 12.05 -3.57 11.74
N GLU A 160 12.08 -4.59 12.59
CA GLU A 160 12.68 -5.91 12.28
C GLU A 160 11.98 -6.58 11.08
N ILE A 161 10.76 -6.17 10.73
CA ILE A 161 10.07 -6.72 9.57
C ILE A 161 10.82 -6.49 8.27
N PHE A 162 11.52 -5.35 8.12
CA PHE A 162 12.30 -5.05 6.92
C PHE A 162 13.46 -6.02 6.73
N GLU A 163 13.89 -6.71 7.80
CA GLU A 163 14.94 -7.73 7.77
C GLU A 163 14.38 -9.09 7.32
N LYS A 164 13.07 -9.31 7.46
CA LYS A 164 12.36 -10.53 7.04
C LYS A 164 11.93 -10.49 5.57
N ARG A 165 12.82 -10.02 4.68
CA ARG A 165 12.53 -9.77 3.25
C ARG A 165 11.96 -10.98 2.53
N GLU A 166 12.54 -12.16 2.75
CA GLU A 166 12.10 -13.41 2.13
C GLU A 166 10.67 -13.77 2.57
N LYS A 167 10.38 -13.70 3.87
CA LYS A 167 9.03 -13.96 4.41
C LYS A 167 7.99 -12.99 3.86
N ILE A 168 8.33 -11.69 3.79
CA ILE A 168 7.46 -10.69 3.16
C ILE A 168 7.17 -11.07 1.71
N GLN A 169 8.22 -11.44 0.96
CA GLN A 169 8.06 -11.81 -0.43
C GLN A 169 7.14 -13.02 -0.58
N GLU A 170 7.36 -14.09 0.18
CA GLU A 170 6.52 -15.29 0.18
C GLU A 170 5.06 -14.99 0.54
N THR A 171 4.82 -14.17 1.57
CA THR A 171 3.47 -13.71 1.93
C THR A 171 2.80 -13.01 0.75
N PHE A 172 3.50 -12.08 0.08
CA PHE A 172 2.92 -11.45 -1.10
C PHE A 172 2.73 -12.43 -2.26
N GLU A 173 3.62 -13.40 -2.49
CA GLU A 173 3.40 -14.40 -3.54
C GLU A 173 2.11 -15.22 -3.31
N ASP A 174 1.82 -15.61 -2.07
CA ASP A 174 0.56 -16.29 -1.74
C ASP A 174 -0.66 -15.36 -1.93
N LEU A 175 -0.53 -14.07 -1.56
CA LEU A 175 -1.58 -13.07 -1.72
C LEU A 175 -1.94 -12.74 -3.18
N LYS A 176 -1.12 -13.13 -4.18
CA LYS A 176 -1.51 -13.03 -5.59
C LYS A 176 -2.75 -13.88 -5.92
N SER A 177 -2.93 -14.96 -5.17
CA SER A 177 -4.00 -15.94 -5.38
C SER A 177 -5.18 -15.72 -4.43
N LEU A 178 -5.37 -14.50 -3.93
CA LEU A 178 -6.32 -14.20 -2.87
C LEU A 178 -7.77 -14.60 -3.21
N ASP A 179 -8.21 -14.40 -4.44
CA ASP A 179 -9.55 -14.81 -4.89
C ASP A 179 -9.75 -16.32 -4.81
N THR A 180 -8.73 -17.10 -5.18
CA THR A 180 -8.73 -18.56 -5.06
C THR A 180 -8.76 -18.99 -3.60
N ILE A 181 -7.99 -18.31 -2.73
CA ILE A 181 -8.00 -18.54 -1.28
C ILE A 181 -9.40 -18.26 -0.73
N TRP A 182 -10.04 -17.16 -1.11
CA TRP A 182 -11.39 -16.79 -0.68
C TRP A 182 -12.45 -17.79 -1.12
N ALA A 183 -12.37 -18.28 -2.35
CA ALA A 183 -13.27 -19.34 -2.83
C ALA A 183 -13.12 -20.61 -2.00
N LYS A 184 -11.88 -21.01 -1.69
CA LYS A 184 -11.59 -22.16 -0.83
C LYS A 184 -12.12 -21.95 0.59
N CYS A 185 -11.89 -20.79 1.21
CA CYS A 185 -12.40 -20.43 2.53
C CYS A 185 -13.93 -20.56 2.62
N LYS A 186 -14.64 -20.03 1.62
CA LYS A 186 -16.11 -20.09 1.56
C LYS A 186 -16.61 -21.53 1.48
N LYS A 187 -15.95 -22.37 0.67
CA LYS A 187 -16.30 -23.79 0.53
C LYS A 187 -16.11 -24.55 1.85
N GLU A 188 -14.99 -24.34 2.54
CA GLU A 188 -14.71 -24.97 3.83
C GLU A 188 -15.69 -24.52 4.92
N ALA A 189 -16.03 -23.22 4.96
CA ALA A 189 -17.01 -22.68 5.91
C ALA A 189 -18.40 -23.31 5.71
N SER A 190 -18.86 -23.44 4.48
CA SER A 190 -20.15 -24.09 4.16
C SER A 190 -20.17 -25.57 4.54
N ALA A 191 -19.07 -26.30 4.30
CA ALA A 191 -18.96 -27.71 4.67
C ALA A 191 -19.00 -27.94 6.20
N LYS A 192 -18.47 -27.00 6.99
CA LYS A 192 -18.54 -27.06 8.47
C LYS A 192 -19.95 -26.78 9.00
N LYS A 193 -20.75 -25.96 8.32
CA LYS A 193 -22.14 -25.66 8.71
C LYS A 193 -23.11 -26.83 8.46
N VAL A 194 -22.83 -27.68 7.47
CA VAL A 194 -23.67 -28.87 7.15
C VAL A 194 -23.43 -30.03 8.12
N LYS A 195 -22.26 -30.06 8.79
CA LYS A 195 -21.88 -31.11 9.74
C LYS A 195 -22.28 -30.82 11.20
N LYS A 196 -22.95 -29.70 11.46
CA LYS A 196 -23.34 -29.24 12.80
C LYS A 196 -24.86 -29.13 12.86
#